data_AF-A0AA48I0N9-F1
#
_entry.id   AF-A0AA48I0N9-F1
#
_cell.length_a   1.000
_cell.length_b   1.000
_cell.length_c   1.000
_cell.angle_alpha   90.00
_cell.angle_beta   90.00
_cell.angle_gamma   90.00
#
_symmetry.space_group_name_H-M   'P 1'
#
loop_
_entity.id
_entity.type
_entity.pdbx_description
1 polymer ?
#
loop_
_entity_poly.entity_id
_entity_poly.type
_entity_poly.pdbx_seq_one_letter_code
_entity_poly.pdbx_strand_id
1 'polypeptide(L)'
;MPGALILINGFPAVGKHSVARELITLLPECKFLDTRNLVAAASQLFPPTDAAHGLLRKNLVRLLLPPCSADPSQKHAIFDSIARTYSSPNPTRPPPIYILTDFLSVAARPTDREIMSEFIAFAQSTGFAFIHVILGCSTDENVRRLACSKGMEVATLLEMRMEEEIGHMAPLPGLVGEFELDTTALDPQMTAGVLAEYCLDVLRADDWWIHLNGASVRPSSVVDKTISPIDEVPELGREDERKSHSPSKRSSGKLSLSLGIRKSFSAG
;
A
#
# COMPACT_ATOMS: atom_id res chain seq x y z
N MET A 1 -20.81 -6.01 3.34
CA MET A 1 -19.53 -6.13 4.06
C MET A 1 -19.13 -4.80 4.69
N PRO A 2 -18.43 -4.81 5.84
CA PRO A 2 -18.15 -3.62 6.66
C PRO A 2 -16.91 -2.83 6.22
N GLY A 3 -16.08 -3.37 5.31
CA GLY A 3 -14.88 -2.72 4.78
C GLY A 3 -13.83 -3.72 4.32
N ALA A 4 -12.69 -3.21 3.88
CA ALA A 4 -11.51 -4.01 3.55
C ALA A 4 -10.26 -3.47 4.25
N LEU A 5 -9.36 -4.39 4.58
CA LEU A 5 -8.05 -4.12 5.14
C LEU A 5 -6.99 -4.68 4.20
N ILE A 6 -6.10 -3.83 3.72
CA ILE A 6 -4.99 -4.18 2.83
C ILE A 6 -3.70 -3.94 3.59
N LEU A 7 -2.95 -5.01 3.87
CA LEU A 7 -1.62 -4.92 4.46
C LEU A 7 -0.57 -5.08 3.38
N ILE A 8 0.20 -4.03 3.12
CA ILE A 8 1.38 -4.06 2.25
C ILE A 8 2.61 -4.34 3.12
N ASN A 9 3.08 -5.58 3.09
CA ASN A 9 4.25 -6.07 3.78
C ASN A 9 5.47 -6.11 2.85
N GLY A 10 6.67 -6.04 3.41
CA GLY A 10 7.92 -6.12 2.64
C GLY A 10 9.10 -5.47 3.35
N PHE A 11 10.31 -5.71 2.87
CA PHE A 11 11.52 -5.14 3.48
C PHE A 11 11.51 -3.60 3.50
N PRO A 12 12.31 -2.96 4.36
CA PRO A 12 12.59 -1.53 4.24
C PRO A 12 13.07 -1.17 2.82
N ALA A 13 12.75 0.05 2.37
CA ALA A 13 13.08 0.61 1.06
C ALA A 13 12.46 -0.04 -0.20
N VAL A 14 11.67 -1.12 -0.10
CA VAL A 14 11.04 -1.74 -1.29
C VAL A 14 9.94 -0.89 -1.95
N GLY A 15 9.55 0.24 -1.36
CA GLY A 15 8.59 1.18 -1.96
C GLY A 15 7.16 1.11 -1.43
N LYS A 16 6.89 0.35 -0.36
CA LYS A 16 5.56 0.18 0.26
C LYS A 16 4.77 1.49 0.42
N HIS A 17 5.40 2.51 0.99
CA HIS A 17 4.78 3.82 1.23
C HIS A 17 4.43 4.58 -0.04
N SER A 18 5.33 4.53 -1.03
CA SER A 18 5.09 5.17 -2.32
C SER A 18 3.93 4.48 -3.05
N VAL A 19 3.93 3.14 -3.04
CA VAL A 19 2.86 2.32 -3.62
C VAL A 19 1.53 2.56 -2.91
N ALA A 20 1.52 2.59 -1.57
CA ALA A 20 0.31 2.88 -0.80
C ALA A 20 -0.29 4.24 -1.16
N ARG A 21 0.54 5.28 -1.35
CA ARG A 21 0.08 6.61 -1.74
C ARG A 21 -0.58 6.62 -3.11
N GLU A 22 0.02 5.97 -4.09
CA GLU A 22 -0.58 5.84 -5.42
C GLU A 22 -1.88 5.01 -5.36
N LEU A 23 -1.90 3.94 -4.55
CA LEU A 23 -3.05 3.04 -4.43
C LEU A 23 -4.31 3.74 -3.86
N ILE A 24 -4.15 4.70 -2.94
CA ILE A 24 -5.27 5.52 -2.42
C ILE A 24 -5.99 6.27 -3.56
N THR A 25 -5.25 6.67 -4.61
CA THR A 25 -5.85 7.42 -5.73
C THR A 25 -6.68 6.53 -6.66
N LEU A 26 -6.44 5.22 -6.62
CA LEU A 26 -7.07 4.23 -7.49
C LEU A 26 -8.25 3.53 -6.82
N LEU A 27 -8.21 3.38 -5.49
CA LEU A 27 -9.25 2.71 -4.71
C LEU A 27 -10.25 3.71 -4.10
N PRO A 28 -11.56 3.44 -4.15
CA PRO A 28 -12.56 4.35 -3.60
C PRO A 28 -12.63 4.30 -2.07
N GLU A 29 -12.97 5.43 -1.44
CA GLU A 29 -13.08 5.59 0.03
C GLU A 29 -11.88 4.99 0.79
N CYS A 30 -10.70 5.07 0.18
CA CYS A 30 -9.48 4.47 0.68
C CYS A 30 -8.75 5.42 1.64
N LYS A 31 -8.26 4.86 2.75
CA LYS A 31 -7.51 5.58 3.78
C LYS A 31 -6.19 4.86 4.04
N PHE A 32 -5.11 5.63 4.04
CA PHE A 32 -3.79 5.12 4.38
C PHE A 32 -3.44 5.38 5.84
N LEU A 33 -3.10 4.30 6.54
CA LEU A 33 -2.65 4.32 7.93
C LEU A 33 -1.16 3.98 7.96
N ASP A 34 -0.35 5.01 8.12
CA ASP A 34 1.10 4.86 8.18
C ASP A 34 1.55 4.37 9.57
N THR A 35 1.80 3.08 9.71
CA THR A 35 2.27 2.48 10.97
C THR A 35 3.72 2.84 11.29
N ARG A 36 4.49 3.46 10.37
CA ARG A 36 5.88 3.88 10.65
C ARG A 36 5.98 4.82 11.83
N ASN A 37 5.01 5.72 12.01
CA ASN A 37 5.03 6.64 13.14
C ASN A 37 4.88 5.91 14.48
N LEU A 38 4.10 4.82 14.48
CA LEU A 38 3.95 3.96 15.66
C LEU A 38 5.23 3.18 15.93
N VAL A 39 5.85 2.62 14.88
CA VAL A 39 7.13 1.92 14.99
C VAL A 39 8.24 2.87 15.44
N ALA A 40 8.28 4.09 14.90
CA ALA A 40 9.26 5.11 15.27
C ALA A 40 9.14 5.51 16.75
N ALA A 41 7.91 5.62 17.27
CA ALA A 41 7.69 5.86 18.70
C ALA A 41 8.27 4.73 19.56
N ALA A 42 8.12 3.47 19.15
CA ALA A 42 8.73 2.34 19.84
C ALA A 42 10.26 2.37 19.77
N SER A 43 10.82 2.66 18.59
CA SER A 43 12.27 2.74 18.36
C SER A 43 12.96 3.89 19.10
N GLN A 44 12.22 4.92 19.53
CA GLN A 44 12.74 5.98 20.39
C GLN A 44 12.94 5.54 21.84
N LEU A 45 12.17 4.55 22.30
CA LEU A 45 12.17 4.08 23.68
C LEU A 45 13.02 2.82 23.86
N PHE A 46 13.04 1.95 22.86
CA PHE A 46 13.71 0.65 22.92
C PHE A 46 14.47 0.37 21.62
N PRO A 47 15.63 -0.29 21.67
CA PRO A 47 16.29 -0.82 20.49
C PRO A 47 15.41 -1.86 19.77
N PRO A 48 15.48 -1.99 18.42
CA PRO A 48 14.69 -2.99 17.68
C PRO A 48 14.90 -4.45 18.10
N THR A 49 16.04 -4.76 18.72
CA THR A 49 16.39 -6.09 19.23
C THR A 49 15.78 -6.39 20.60
N ASP A 50 15.22 -5.40 21.29
CA ASP A 50 14.63 -5.56 22.61
C ASP A 50 13.21 -6.15 22.51
N ALA A 51 12.89 -7.14 23.33
CA ALA A 51 11.55 -7.70 23.42
C ALA A 51 10.50 -6.63 23.78
N ALA A 52 10.88 -5.62 24.56
CA ALA A 52 10.01 -4.50 24.91
C ALA A 52 9.62 -3.65 23.68
N HIS A 53 10.50 -3.54 22.67
CA HIS A 53 10.20 -2.88 21.39
C HIS A 53 9.06 -3.58 20.66
N GLY A 54 9.19 -4.91 20.49
CA GLY A 54 8.17 -5.73 19.86
C GLY A 54 6.83 -5.63 20.59
N LEU A 55 6.85 -5.73 21.92
CA LEU A 55 5.64 -5.65 22.74
C LEU A 55 4.96 -4.28 22.61
N LEU A 56 5.72 -3.19 22.64
CA LEU A 56 5.18 -1.84 22.46
C LEU A 56 4.61 -1.66 21.06
N ARG A 57 5.31 -2.10 20.01
CA ARG A 57 4.81 -2.08 18.62
C ARG A 57 3.50 -2.85 18.50
N LYS A 58 3.42 -4.06 19.07
CA LYS A 58 2.19 -4.86 19.11
C LYS A 58 1.06 -4.10 19.80
N ASN A 59 1.32 -3.49 20.95
CA ASN A 59 0.31 -2.72 21.67
C ASN A 59 -0.15 -1.48 20.89
N LEU A 60 0.75 -0.78 20.19
CA LEU A 60 0.40 0.35 19.35
C LEU A 60 -0.41 -0.07 18.11
N VAL A 61 -0.10 -1.21 17.49
CA VAL A 61 -0.91 -1.77 16.40
C VAL A 61 -2.26 -2.23 16.93
N ARG A 62 -2.32 -2.85 18.12
CA ARG A 62 -3.58 -3.17 18.79
C ARG A 62 -4.44 -1.94 19.04
N LEU A 63 -3.88 -0.76 19.35
CA LEU A 63 -4.69 0.46 19.46
C LEU A 63 -5.40 0.86 18.16
N LEU A 64 -4.87 0.45 17.01
CA LEU A 64 -5.57 0.59 15.74
C LEU A 64 -6.74 -0.39 15.70
N LEU A 65 -6.48 -1.68 15.91
CA LEU A 65 -7.42 -2.81 15.80
C LEU A 65 -8.46 -2.83 16.95
N PRO A 66 -9.68 -3.33 16.74
CA PRO A 66 -10.61 -3.56 17.82
C PRO A 66 -10.23 -4.84 18.61
N PRO A 67 -10.72 -5.01 19.85
CA PRO A 67 -10.41 -6.20 20.63
C PRO A 67 -11.03 -7.45 19.98
N CYS A 68 -10.21 -8.47 19.73
CA CYS A 68 -10.68 -9.81 19.36
C CYS A 68 -10.93 -10.72 20.58
N SER A 69 -10.60 -10.28 21.79
CA SER A 69 -10.82 -11.06 23.01
C SER A 69 -12.16 -10.75 23.66
N ALA A 70 -12.79 -11.77 24.23
CA ALA A 70 -14.01 -11.70 25.04
C ALA A 70 -13.84 -10.93 26.37
N ASP A 71 -12.75 -10.17 26.54
CA ASP A 71 -12.50 -9.34 27.71
C ASP A 71 -13.02 -7.91 27.46
N PRO A 72 -14.18 -7.53 28.02
CA PRO A 72 -14.81 -6.23 27.79
C PRO A 72 -14.03 -5.04 28.40
N SER A 73 -12.92 -5.29 29.10
CA SER A 73 -12.10 -4.24 29.73
C SER A 73 -11.12 -3.55 28.78
N GLN A 74 -10.79 -4.15 27.63
CA GLN A 74 -9.84 -3.56 26.67
C GLN A 74 -10.56 -2.73 25.61
N LYS A 75 -10.82 -1.47 25.94
CA LYS A 75 -11.37 -0.46 25.02
C LYS A 75 -10.34 -0.10 23.94
N HIS A 76 -10.45 -0.69 22.76
CA HIS A 76 -9.74 -0.19 21.58
C HIS A 76 -10.69 0.65 20.74
N ALA A 77 -10.25 1.82 20.27
CA ALA A 77 -11.17 2.89 19.93
C ALA A 77 -11.36 3.11 18.42
N ILE A 78 -10.34 2.84 17.60
CA ILE A 78 -10.31 3.35 16.22
C ILE A 78 -11.13 2.46 15.30
N PHE A 79 -10.74 1.19 15.10
CA PHE A 79 -11.49 0.30 14.22
C PHE A 79 -12.85 -0.12 14.78
N ASP A 80 -13.02 -0.12 16.10
CA ASP A 80 -14.31 -0.38 16.76
C ASP A 80 -15.33 0.74 16.47
N SER A 81 -14.88 2.00 16.51
CA SER A 81 -15.71 3.15 16.10
C SER A 81 -16.04 3.09 14.60
N ILE A 82 -15.09 2.67 13.77
CA ILE A 82 -15.28 2.49 12.33
C ILE A 82 -16.29 1.37 12.05
N ALA A 83 -16.08 0.17 12.60
CA ALA A 83 -16.97 -0.97 12.39
C ALA A 83 -18.41 -0.63 12.81
N ARG A 84 -18.60 0.00 13.98
CA ARG A 84 -19.93 0.47 14.42
C ARG A 84 -20.58 1.48 13.46
N THR A 85 -19.79 2.33 12.81
CA THR A 85 -20.29 3.30 11.84
C THR A 85 -20.83 2.63 10.57
N TYR A 86 -20.22 1.51 10.15
CA TYR A 86 -20.59 0.80 8.92
C TYR A 86 -21.48 -0.44 9.14
N SER A 87 -21.66 -0.90 10.38
CA SER A 87 -22.64 -1.95 10.74
C SER A 87 -24.09 -1.45 10.82
N SER A 88 -24.36 -0.18 10.48
CA SER A 88 -25.72 0.35 10.41
C SER A 88 -26.51 -0.31 9.26
N PRO A 89 -27.80 -0.67 9.45
CA PRO A 89 -28.61 -1.35 8.42
C PRO A 89 -28.88 -0.51 7.17
N ASN A 90 -28.56 0.79 7.17
CA ASN A 90 -28.65 1.67 6.01
C ASN A 90 -27.35 2.49 5.88
N PRO A 91 -26.26 1.88 5.37
CA PRO A 91 -25.02 2.59 5.16
C PRO A 91 -25.20 3.61 4.04
N THR A 92 -25.07 4.90 4.35
CA THR A 92 -25.15 6.00 3.37
C THR A 92 -23.86 6.19 2.57
N ARG A 93 -22.79 5.45 2.92
CA ARG A 93 -21.47 5.55 2.31
C ARG A 93 -20.93 4.18 1.95
N PRO A 94 -20.07 4.09 0.92
CA PRO A 94 -19.35 2.87 0.63
C PRO A 94 -18.56 2.43 1.86
N PRO A 95 -18.49 1.13 2.15
CA PRO A 95 -17.62 0.61 3.18
C PRO A 95 -16.14 0.94 2.87
N PRO A 96 -15.36 1.37 3.88
CA PRO A 96 -14.03 1.94 3.68
C PRO A 96 -12.96 0.88 3.37
N ILE A 97 -11.91 1.30 2.66
CA ILE A 97 -10.69 0.50 2.45
C ILE A 97 -9.56 1.10 3.29
N TYR A 98 -8.90 0.30 4.10
CA TYR A 98 -7.72 0.73 4.86
C TYR A 98 -6.46 0.10 4.31
N ILE A 99 -5.47 0.91 3.95
CA ILE A 99 -4.14 0.45 3.57
C ILE A 99 -3.21 0.64 4.77
N LEU A 100 -2.55 -0.43 5.17
CA LEU A 100 -1.48 -0.47 6.15
C LEU A 100 -0.19 -0.84 5.43
N THR A 101 0.93 -0.32 5.89
CA THR A 101 2.26 -0.72 5.40
C THR A 101 3.10 -1.17 6.55
N ASP A 102 3.69 -2.36 6.52
CA ASP A 102 4.55 -2.81 7.60
C ASP A 102 5.72 -3.68 7.08
N PHE A 103 6.61 -4.06 7.99
CA PHE A 103 7.60 -5.11 7.79
C PHE A 103 7.43 -6.16 8.89
N LEU A 104 6.73 -7.23 8.55
CA LEU A 104 6.43 -8.35 9.44
C LEU A 104 7.15 -9.61 8.94
N SER A 105 8.17 -10.03 9.70
CA SER A 105 8.85 -11.31 9.49
C SER A 105 8.27 -12.35 10.44
N VAL A 106 7.21 -13.02 10.00
CA VAL A 106 6.47 -14.00 10.81
C VAL A 106 7.33 -15.22 11.17
N ALA A 107 8.31 -15.55 10.34
CA ALA A 107 9.24 -16.66 10.58
C ALA A 107 10.33 -16.31 11.60
N ALA A 108 10.89 -15.10 11.52
CA ALA A 108 12.00 -14.69 12.40
C ALA A 108 11.53 -14.09 13.73
N ARG A 109 10.36 -13.44 13.77
CA ARG A 109 9.90 -12.66 14.92
C ARG A 109 8.52 -13.14 15.42
N PRO A 110 8.45 -13.82 16.59
CA PRO A 110 7.18 -14.28 17.17
C PRO A 110 6.15 -13.16 17.36
N THR A 111 6.59 -11.95 17.71
CA THR A 111 5.69 -10.81 17.88
C THR A 111 5.05 -10.37 16.55
N ASP A 112 5.74 -10.50 15.42
CA ASP A 112 5.19 -10.18 14.11
C ASP A 112 4.11 -11.18 13.72
N ARG A 113 4.30 -12.46 14.09
CA ARG A 113 3.26 -13.49 13.95
C ARG A 113 2.01 -13.14 14.77
N GLU A 114 2.20 -12.68 15.99
CA GLU A 114 1.07 -12.24 16.83
C GLU A 114 0.37 -11.04 16.21
N ILE A 115 1.09 -10.02 15.76
CA ILE A 115 0.50 -8.85 15.07
C ILE A 115 -0.31 -9.29 13.84
N MET A 116 0.24 -10.19 13.02
CA MET A 116 -0.48 -10.73 11.87
C MET A 116 -1.76 -11.48 12.28
N SER A 117 -1.70 -12.27 13.35
CA SER A 117 -2.88 -12.98 13.88
C SER A 117 -3.97 -12.03 14.37
N GLU A 118 -3.61 -10.84 14.88
CA GLU A 118 -4.58 -9.81 15.27
C GLU A 118 -5.29 -9.22 14.05
N PHE A 119 -4.58 -8.99 12.94
CA PHE A 119 -5.22 -8.53 11.70
C PHE A 119 -6.23 -9.55 11.16
N ILE A 120 -5.88 -10.84 11.18
CA ILE A 120 -6.77 -11.92 10.75
C ILE A 120 -7.96 -12.04 11.70
N ALA A 121 -7.70 -12.08 13.01
CA ALA A 121 -8.76 -12.18 14.00
C ALA A 121 -9.73 -11.00 13.90
N PHE A 122 -9.23 -9.79 13.62
CA PHE A 122 -10.03 -8.60 13.39
C PHE A 122 -10.92 -8.77 12.15
N ALA A 123 -10.32 -9.19 11.03
CA ALA A 123 -11.04 -9.42 9.79
C ALA A 123 -12.18 -10.43 9.99
N GLN A 124 -11.90 -11.53 10.68
CA GLN A 124 -12.88 -12.56 11.04
C GLN A 124 -13.99 -12.02 11.95
N SER A 125 -13.65 -11.32 13.03
CA SER A 125 -14.62 -10.89 14.04
C SER A 125 -15.54 -9.78 13.56
N THR A 126 -15.05 -8.94 12.65
CA THR A 126 -15.81 -7.81 12.11
C THR A 126 -16.41 -8.08 10.74
N GLY A 127 -15.98 -9.14 10.05
CA GLY A 127 -16.37 -9.43 8.68
C GLY A 127 -15.68 -8.54 7.64
N PHE A 128 -14.59 -7.85 8.01
CA PHE A 128 -13.74 -7.13 7.06
C PHE A 128 -13.03 -8.13 6.14
N ALA A 129 -12.92 -7.79 4.85
CA ALA A 129 -12.07 -8.52 3.93
C ALA A 129 -10.60 -8.18 4.24
N PHE A 130 -9.74 -9.16 4.47
CA PHE A 130 -8.30 -8.93 4.66
C PHE A 130 -7.47 -9.41 3.49
N ILE A 131 -6.69 -8.50 2.90
CA ILE A 131 -5.79 -8.76 1.78
C ILE A 131 -4.35 -8.52 2.25
N HIS A 132 -3.50 -9.53 2.09
CA HIS A 132 -2.08 -9.44 2.38
C HIS A 132 -1.28 -9.31 1.09
N VAL A 133 -0.50 -8.24 0.96
CA VAL A 133 0.35 -7.99 -0.19
C VAL A 133 1.80 -8.03 0.26
N ILE A 134 2.62 -8.82 -0.42
CA ILE A 134 4.06 -8.94 -0.16
C ILE A 134 4.80 -8.27 -1.31
N LEU A 135 5.50 -7.17 -1.02
CA LEU A 135 6.35 -6.48 -1.99
C LEU A 135 7.79 -6.96 -1.87
N GLY A 136 8.28 -7.54 -2.95
CA GLY A 136 9.67 -7.91 -3.16
C GLY A 136 10.39 -6.96 -4.12
N CYS A 137 11.71 -6.99 -4.09
CA CYS A 137 12.58 -6.55 -5.18
C CYS A 137 13.95 -7.20 -5.03
N SER A 138 14.76 -7.13 -6.09
CA SER A 138 16.16 -7.56 -6.07
C SER A 138 16.94 -6.79 -5.00
N THR A 139 17.99 -7.43 -4.48
CA THR A 139 18.86 -6.81 -3.46
C THR A 139 19.48 -5.52 -3.98
N ASP A 140 19.97 -5.52 -5.23
CA ASP A 140 20.61 -4.36 -5.86
C ASP A 140 19.63 -3.17 -5.96
N GLU A 141 18.39 -3.43 -6.39
CA GLU A 141 17.38 -2.39 -6.47
C GLU A 141 16.99 -1.87 -5.08
N ASN A 142 16.89 -2.76 -4.09
CA ASN A 142 16.55 -2.35 -2.74
C ASN A 142 17.64 -1.46 -2.11
N VAL A 143 18.92 -1.81 -2.32
CA VAL A 143 20.06 -0.99 -1.89
C VAL A 143 20.07 0.35 -2.62
N ARG A 144 19.81 0.35 -3.94
CA ARG A 144 19.69 1.57 -4.73
C ARG A 144 18.58 2.49 -4.21
N ARG A 145 17.40 1.94 -3.90
CA ARG A 145 16.27 2.69 -3.30
C ARG A 145 16.61 3.19 -1.89
N LEU A 146 17.28 2.37 -1.10
CA LEU A 146 17.69 2.72 0.26
C LEU A 146 18.64 3.92 0.25
N ALA A 147 19.58 3.99 -0.70
CA ALA A 147 20.50 5.13 -0.84
C ALA A 147 19.78 6.46 -1.08
N CYS A 148 18.57 6.44 -1.64
CA CYS A 148 17.73 7.63 -1.81
C CYS A 148 16.89 7.97 -0.56
N SER A 149 16.83 7.08 0.43
CA SER A 149 16.06 7.24 1.66
C SER A 149 16.96 7.55 2.85
N LYS A 150 16.50 8.38 3.79
CA LYS A 150 17.22 8.65 5.03
C LYS A 150 16.76 7.67 6.11
N GLY A 151 17.69 7.06 6.85
CA GLY A 151 17.39 6.44 8.15
C GLY A 151 17.75 4.97 8.34
N MET A 152 18.30 4.27 7.35
CA MET A 152 18.77 2.90 7.53
C MET A 152 20.05 2.65 6.73
N GLU A 153 21.01 1.97 7.34
CA GLU A 153 22.27 1.62 6.71
C GLU A 153 22.13 0.40 5.80
N VAL A 154 22.94 0.36 4.74
CA VAL A 154 22.94 -0.74 3.77
C VAL A 154 23.29 -2.08 4.44
N ALA A 155 24.24 -2.07 5.39
CA ALA A 155 24.64 -3.27 6.12
C ALA A 155 23.47 -3.90 6.88
N THR A 156 22.73 -3.10 7.64
CA THR A 156 21.54 -3.54 8.38
C THR A 156 20.49 -4.13 7.44
N LEU A 157 20.25 -3.49 6.28
CA LEU A 157 19.29 -4.04 5.31
C LEU A 157 19.72 -5.41 4.77
N LEU A 158 21.00 -5.58 4.46
CA LEU A 158 21.52 -6.84 3.94
C LEU A 158 21.43 -7.95 4.99
N GLU A 159 21.81 -7.65 6.23
CA GLU A 159 21.67 -8.56 7.38
C GLU A 159 20.22 -9.01 7.55
N MET A 160 19.27 -8.06 7.59
CA MET A 160 17.84 -8.38 7.67
C MET A 160 17.37 -9.28 6.52
N ARG A 161 17.85 -9.07 5.28
CA ARG A 161 17.47 -9.91 4.14
C ARG A 161 18.09 -11.31 4.15
N MET A 162 19.18 -11.49 4.89
CA MET A 162 19.83 -12.79 5.06
C MET A 162 19.18 -13.60 6.17
N GLU A 163 18.74 -12.94 7.24
CA GLU A 163 18.23 -13.60 8.45
C GLU A 163 16.70 -13.69 8.49
N GLU A 164 16.01 -12.71 7.90
CA GLU A 164 14.55 -12.62 7.94
C GLU A 164 13.92 -12.99 6.60
N GLU A 165 12.80 -13.70 6.67
CA GLU A 165 11.92 -13.92 5.52
C GLU A 165 10.62 -13.14 5.74
N ILE A 166 10.07 -12.54 4.69
CA ILE A 166 8.76 -11.89 4.79
C ILE A 166 7.72 -12.98 5.02
N GLY A 167 6.91 -12.83 6.07
CA GLY A 167 5.99 -13.89 6.47
C GLY A 167 4.89 -14.12 5.44
N HIS A 168 4.89 -15.31 4.82
CA HIS A 168 3.73 -15.82 4.08
C HIS A 168 2.68 -16.39 5.04
N MET A 169 1.42 -16.32 4.64
CA MET A 169 0.33 -16.90 5.40
C MET A 169 -0.24 -18.14 4.72
N ALA A 170 -0.46 -19.18 5.53
CA ALA A 170 -1.37 -20.23 5.13
C ALA A 170 -2.79 -19.63 4.95
N PRO A 171 -3.63 -20.19 4.06
CA PRO A 171 -5.02 -19.77 3.96
C PRO A 171 -5.71 -19.92 5.31
N LEU A 172 -6.13 -18.80 5.88
CA LEU A 172 -6.86 -18.73 7.15
C LEU A 172 -8.18 -18.03 6.92
N PRO A 173 -9.25 -18.37 7.66
CA PRO A 173 -10.52 -17.65 7.56
C PRO A 173 -10.29 -16.14 7.74
N GLY A 174 -11.00 -15.30 6.99
CA GLY A 174 -10.81 -13.84 7.01
C GLY A 174 -9.69 -13.30 6.11
N LEU A 175 -8.66 -14.10 5.77
CA LEU A 175 -7.71 -13.76 4.71
C LEU A 175 -8.34 -14.10 3.35
N VAL A 176 -8.77 -13.07 2.62
CA VAL A 176 -9.46 -13.23 1.32
C VAL A 176 -8.47 -13.35 0.16
N GLY A 177 -7.24 -12.88 0.33
CA GLY A 177 -6.20 -12.98 -0.69
C GLY A 177 -4.80 -12.69 -0.17
N GLU A 178 -3.82 -13.42 -0.69
CA GLU A 178 -2.40 -13.10 -0.57
C GLU A 178 -1.82 -12.88 -1.97
N PHE A 179 -1.01 -11.82 -2.13
CA PHE A 179 -0.38 -11.49 -3.41
C PHE A 179 1.07 -11.06 -3.22
N GLU A 180 1.97 -11.79 -3.87
CA GLU A 180 3.39 -11.44 -3.92
C GLU A 180 3.70 -10.75 -5.24
N LEU A 181 4.36 -9.60 -5.17
CA LEU A 181 4.70 -8.78 -6.33
C LEU A 181 6.16 -8.36 -6.29
N ASP A 182 6.92 -8.74 -7.31
CA ASP A 182 8.26 -8.22 -7.55
C ASP A 182 8.18 -6.83 -8.19
N THR A 183 8.75 -5.86 -7.49
CA THR A 183 8.75 -4.44 -7.88
C THR A 183 10.07 -4.00 -8.51
N THR A 184 10.99 -4.92 -8.83
CA THR A 184 12.35 -4.59 -9.32
C THR A 184 12.33 -3.67 -10.54
N ALA A 185 11.46 -3.95 -11.50
CA ALA A 185 11.34 -3.19 -12.75
C ALA A 185 10.10 -2.28 -12.80
N LEU A 186 9.39 -2.15 -11.69
CA LEU A 186 8.14 -1.40 -11.62
C LEU A 186 8.34 -0.13 -10.79
N ASP A 187 7.82 0.98 -11.30
CA ASP A 187 7.68 2.19 -10.50
C ASP A 187 6.45 2.09 -9.57
N PRO A 188 6.32 3.01 -8.59
CA PRO A 188 5.21 2.96 -7.64
C PRO A 188 3.82 3.06 -8.28
N GLN A 189 3.68 3.81 -9.37
CA GLN A 189 2.39 4.02 -10.04
C GLN A 189 1.93 2.75 -10.76
N MET A 190 2.83 2.12 -11.53
CA MET A 190 2.56 0.83 -12.18
C MET A 190 2.28 -0.26 -11.15
N THR A 191 3.09 -0.31 -10.08
CA THR A 191 2.89 -1.28 -8.99
C THR A 191 1.51 -1.11 -8.35
N ALA A 192 1.11 0.12 -8.04
CA ALA A 192 -0.20 0.41 -7.47
C ALA A 192 -1.35 0.05 -8.44
N GLY A 193 -1.17 0.25 -9.74
CA GLY A 193 -2.14 -0.19 -10.76
C GLY A 193 -2.39 -1.71 -10.71
N VAL A 194 -1.31 -2.50 -10.72
CA VAL A 194 -1.39 -3.97 -10.62
C VAL A 194 -2.05 -4.41 -9.31
N LEU A 195 -1.69 -3.77 -8.18
CA LEU A 195 -2.30 -4.07 -6.90
C LEU A 195 -3.78 -3.67 -6.84
N ALA A 196 -4.17 -2.54 -7.45
CA ALA A 196 -5.55 -2.08 -7.48
C ALA A 196 -6.43 -3.08 -8.24
N GLU A 197 -5.98 -3.54 -9.41
CA GLU A 197 -6.66 -4.58 -10.19
C GLU A 197 -6.84 -5.86 -9.36
N TYR A 198 -5.75 -6.36 -8.77
CA TYR A 198 -5.81 -7.55 -7.91
C TYR A 198 -6.78 -7.38 -6.74
N CYS A 199 -6.68 -6.27 -6.00
CA CYS A 199 -7.53 -6.03 -4.84
C CYS A 199 -9.00 -5.97 -5.24
N LEU A 200 -9.34 -5.24 -6.30
CA LEU A 200 -10.72 -5.15 -6.78
C LEU A 200 -11.27 -6.50 -7.23
N ASP A 201 -10.45 -7.34 -7.87
CA ASP A 201 -10.87 -8.66 -8.30
C ASP A 201 -11.11 -9.61 -7.13
N VAL A 202 -10.22 -9.63 -6.14
CA VAL A 202 -10.40 -10.41 -4.91
C VAL A 202 -11.64 -9.95 -4.17
N LEU A 203 -11.82 -8.65 -4.03
CA LEU A 203 -12.97 -8.08 -3.34
C LEU A 203 -14.29 -8.38 -4.06
N ARG A 204 -14.33 -8.31 -5.40
CA ARG A 204 -15.52 -8.71 -6.17
C ARG A 204 -15.83 -10.20 -6.03
N ALA A 205 -14.80 -11.04 -5.97
CA ALA A 205 -14.97 -12.48 -5.75
C ALA A 205 -15.54 -12.80 -4.37
N ASP A 206 -15.32 -11.91 -3.40
CA ASP A 206 -15.88 -11.94 -2.04
C ASP A 206 -17.20 -11.14 -1.93
N ASP A 207 -17.94 -11.05 -3.05
CA ASP A 207 -19.23 -10.36 -3.20
C ASP A 207 -19.21 -8.85 -2.89
N TRP A 208 -18.05 -8.20 -2.97
CA TRP A 208 -17.92 -6.75 -2.81
C TRP A 208 -18.08 -6.00 -4.14
N TRP A 209 -19.31 -5.57 -4.41
CA TRP A 209 -19.64 -4.76 -5.59
C TRP A 209 -19.34 -3.28 -5.32
N ILE A 210 -18.13 -2.87 -5.67
CA ILE A 210 -17.73 -1.45 -5.60
C ILE A 210 -18.08 -0.76 -6.91
N HIS A 211 -18.92 0.28 -6.84
CA HIS A 211 -19.07 1.22 -7.94
C HIS A 211 -17.82 2.09 -8.02
N LEU A 212 -16.96 1.83 -9.01
CA LEU A 212 -15.90 2.77 -9.35
C LEU A 212 -16.58 4.04 -9.84
N ASN A 213 -16.38 5.15 -9.12
CA ASN A 213 -16.75 6.46 -9.66
C ASN A 213 -15.95 6.63 -10.94
N GLY A 214 -16.61 6.42 -12.08
CA GLY A 214 -15.99 6.61 -13.39
C GLY A 214 -15.29 7.95 -13.35
N ALA A 215 -13.98 7.94 -13.61
CA ALA A 215 -13.17 9.14 -13.62
C ALA A 215 -13.94 10.18 -14.44
N SER A 216 -14.50 11.18 -13.75
CA SER A 216 -15.07 12.35 -14.39
C SER A 216 -13.88 13.05 -15.03
N VAL A 217 -13.50 12.62 -16.23
CA VAL A 217 -12.74 13.42 -17.17
C VAL A 217 -13.61 14.64 -17.38
N ARG A 218 -13.34 15.70 -16.61
CA ARG A 218 -13.94 16.99 -16.86
C ARG A 218 -13.53 17.33 -18.30
N PRO A 219 -14.47 17.45 -19.25
CA PRO A 219 -14.10 18.00 -20.54
C PRO A 219 -13.49 19.37 -20.24
N SER A 220 -12.23 19.56 -20.62
CA SER A 220 -11.56 20.84 -20.61
C SER A 220 -12.50 21.84 -21.25
N SER A 221 -13.03 22.76 -20.44
CA SER A 221 -13.84 23.87 -20.92
C SER A 221 -13.07 24.59 -22.01
N VAL A 222 -13.61 24.49 -23.22
CA VAL A 222 -13.23 25.30 -24.38
C VAL A 222 -13.23 26.76 -23.92
N VAL A 223 -12.04 27.37 -23.91
CA VAL A 223 -11.89 28.81 -23.72
C VAL A 223 -12.41 29.47 -24.99
N ASP A 224 -13.64 29.97 -24.91
CA ASP A 224 -14.26 30.83 -25.91
C ASP A 224 -13.49 32.16 -25.91
N LYS A 225 -12.62 32.34 -26.92
CA LYS A 225 -11.88 33.59 -27.12
C LYS A 225 -12.75 34.56 -27.91
N THR A 226 -13.51 35.38 -27.20
CA THR A 226 -14.15 36.56 -27.78
C THR A 226 -13.09 37.62 -28.06
N ILE A 227 -12.89 37.91 -29.34
CA ILE A 227 -12.01 38.94 -29.89
C ILE A 227 -12.64 40.32 -29.63
N SER A 228 -11.82 41.28 -29.20
CA SER A 228 -12.07 42.70 -29.51
C SER A 228 -10.73 43.40 -29.82
N PRO A 229 -10.73 44.40 -30.73
CA PRO A 229 -9.53 44.92 -31.38
C PRO A 229 -9.05 46.22 -30.76
N ILE A 230 -7.73 46.39 -30.54
CA ILE A 230 -7.11 47.72 -30.38
C ILE A 230 -5.73 47.70 -31.07
N ASP A 231 -5.48 48.80 -31.76
CA ASP A 231 -4.46 49.14 -32.75
C ASP A 231 -2.99 49.24 -32.27
N GLU A 232 -2.10 49.15 -33.28
CA GLU A 232 -0.79 49.83 -33.45
C GLU A 232 0.45 49.48 -32.57
N VAL A 233 1.30 48.57 -33.11
CA VAL A 233 2.70 48.73 -33.61
C VAL A 233 3.54 49.91 -33.01
N PRO A 234 4.81 49.71 -32.54
CA PRO A 234 5.93 49.45 -33.47
C PRO A 234 7.04 48.45 -33.09
N GLU A 235 7.68 48.00 -34.19
CA GLU A 235 8.86 47.16 -34.35
C GLU A 235 10.09 47.57 -33.53
N LEU A 236 10.92 46.60 -33.13
CA LEU A 236 12.33 46.45 -33.56
C LEU A 236 13.04 45.37 -32.73
N GLY A 237 13.79 44.48 -33.41
CA GLY A 237 14.87 43.70 -32.79
C GLY A 237 14.97 42.24 -33.23
N ARG A 238 15.67 42.01 -34.34
CA ARG A 238 16.12 40.71 -34.86
C ARG A 238 17.25 40.11 -34.00
N GLU A 239 17.41 38.78 -34.11
CA GLU A 239 18.63 37.96 -34.27
C GLU A 239 18.46 36.61 -33.55
N ASP A 240 18.14 35.54 -34.29
CA ASP A 240 19.04 34.57 -34.97
C ASP A 240 19.49 33.44 -34.02
N GLU A 241 18.81 32.30 -34.10
CA GLU A 241 19.28 31.06 -34.74
C GLU A 241 20.66 30.57 -34.26
N ARG A 242 20.67 29.43 -33.55
CA ARG A 242 21.60 28.33 -33.87
C ARG A 242 21.10 26.96 -33.40
N LYS A 243 21.16 26.05 -34.36
CA LYS A 243 20.75 24.64 -34.41
C LYS A 243 21.79 23.68 -33.80
N SER A 244 21.33 22.55 -33.28
CA SER A 244 21.91 21.18 -33.42
C SER A 244 21.04 20.20 -32.59
N HIS A 245 20.18 19.29 -33.10
CA HIS A 245 20.43 18.04 -33.86
C HIS A 245 21.67 17.27 -33.32
N SER A 246 21.58 16.06 -32.76
CA SER A 246 21.03 14.83 -33.37
C SER A 246 21.04 13.64 -32.33
N PRO A 247 20.56 12.42 -32.69
CA PRO A 247 19.86 11.48 -31.78
C PRO A 247 20.70 10.28 -31.29
N SER A 248 20.22 9.58 -30.26
CA SER A 248 20.68 8.22 -29.92
C SER A 248 19.52 7.25 -29.73
N LYS A 249 19.81 6.00 -30.10
CA LYS A 249 18.92 4.97 -30.62
C LYS A 249 18.10 4.26 -29.53
N ARG A 250 16.88 3.90 -29.92
CA ARG A 250 16.04 2.86 -29.32
C ARG A 250 16.75 1.51 -29.34
N SER A 251 16.77 0.80 -28.21
CA SER A 251 16.83 -0.67 -28.19
C SER A 251 15.61 -1.20 -27.45
N SER A 252 14.61 -1.65 -28.21
CA SER A 252 13.45 -2.37 -27.71
C SER A 252 13.85 -3.81 -27.39
N GLY A 253 14.27 -4.06 -26.15
CA GLY A 253 14.35 -5.41 -25.61
C GLY A 253 12.96 -5.86 -25.17
N LYS A 254 12.40 -6.88 -25.82
CA LYS A 254 11.22 -7.59 -25.33
C LYS A 254 11.60 -8.29 -24.02
N LEU A 255 11.18 -7.72 -22.89
CA LEU A 255 11.17 -8.40 -21.60
C LEU A 255 9.90 -9.26 -21.53
N SER A 256 10.10 -10.58 -21.51
CA SER A 256 9.09 -11.55 -21.12
C SER A 256 8.93 -11.45 -19.60
N LEU A 257 7.80 -10.90 -19.16
CA LEU A 257 7.38 -10.93 -17.75
C LEU A 257 6.81 -12.32 -17.45
N SER A 258 7.55 -13.13 -16.71
CA SER A 258 7.02 -14.34 -16.09
C SER A 258 6.25 -13.93 -14.83
N LEU A 259 4.94 -13.74 -14.99
CA LEU A 259 4.02 -13.45 -13.90
C LEU A 259 3.76 -14.75 -13.12
N GLY A 260 4.43 -14.92 -11.99
CA GLY A 260 4.22 -16.04 -11.07
C GLY A 260 2.94 -15.85 -10.25
N ILE A 261 1.77 -15.99 -10.88
CA ILE A 261 0.49 -15.99 -10.15
C ILE A 261 0.33 -17.35 -9.45
N ARG A 262 0.55 -17.41 -8.14
CA ARG A 262 0.05 -18.52 -7.31
C ARG A 262 -1.34 -18.16 -6.77
N LYS A 263 -2.39 -18.59 -7.48
CA LYS A 263 -3.76 -18.61 -6.95
C LYS A 263 -3.94 -19.86 -6.10
N SER A 264 -3.95 -19.73 -4.79
CA SER A 264 -4.48 -20.76 -3.89
C SER A 264 -5.98 -20.56 -3.74
N PHE A 265 -6.78 -21.39 -4.41
CA PHE A 265 -8.22 -21.46 -4.17
C PHE A 265 -8.49 -22.35 -2.95
N SER A 266 -9.17 -21.80 -1.94
CA SER A 266 -9.87 -22.61 -0.94
C SER A 266 -11.20 -23.05 -1.54
N ALA A 267 -11.45 -24.36 -1.54
CA ALA A 267 -12.74 -24.91 -1.92
C ALA A 267 -13.44 -25.40 -0.65
N GLY A 268 -14.61 -24.82 -0.36
CA GLY A 268 -15.66 -25.37 0.51
C GLY A 268 -15.38 -25.36 2.00
#